data_AF-V7DAS3-F1
#
_entry.id   AF-V7DAS3-F1
#
_cell.length_a   1.000
_cell.length_b   1.000
_cell.length_c   1.000
_cell.angle_alpha   90.00
_cell.angle_beta   90.00
_cell.angle_gamma   90.00
#
_symmetry.space_group_name_H-M   'P 1'
#
loop_
_entity.id
_entity.type
_entity.pdbx_description
1 polymer ?
#
loop_
_entity_poly.entity_id
_entity_poly.type
_entity_poly.pdbx_seq_one_letter_code
_entity_poly.pdbx_strand_id
1 'polypeptide(L)'
;MLTSQRQQGASSSAHLPAVSSSAVRWVSQVTVELSYWHGNQRLKNLDQFEWHGDAVMAPALAHAQSKCDFYQIDASSTLELWAFRSLWRVAKVQDSTDQHWSFADSLDHGVSKLLVSHHPVWSSKHGRISAPDTWPGFTAIFRKLISVDASRSIDGEMKSHVGASLRVIEQSHESLAVAITDGGIRGLTITRVGENPRSPGCDLFMVTGTIGVAVSPYQAELGLGQLEAAVRGSVEVEVSLVEGITAKGLLDAGQRATSWALKSL
;
A
#
# COMPACT_ATOMS: atom_id res chain seq x y z
N MET A 1 -31.00 -62.26 21.96
CA MET A 1 -29.76 -62.01 22.73
C MET A 1 -28.62 -62.62 21.92
N LEU A 2 -27.94 -61.93 21.00
CA LEU A 2 -26.99 -60.81 21.13
C LEU A 2 -25.79 -61.13 22.05
N THR A 3 -24.67 -61.52 21.45
CA THR A 3 -23.28 -61.21 21.88
C THR A 3 -22.39 -61.33 20.62
N SER A 4 -22.24 -60.24 19.86
CA SER A 4 -21.13 -59.27 19.88
C SER A 4 -19.81 -59.82 19.32
N GLN A 5 -19.57 -59.49 18.04
CA GLN A 5 -18.27 -59.53 17.37
C GLN A 5 -17.32 -58.48 17.98
N ARG A 6 -16.07 -58.86 18.22
CA ARG A 6 -14.93 -57.93 18.33
C ARG A 6 -14.02 -58.16 17.13
N GLN A 7 -14.25 -57.44 16.04
CA GLN A 7 -13.22 -57.18 15.04
C GLN A 7 -12.41 -55.98 15.51
N GLN A 8 -11.17 -56.21 15.92
CA GLN A 8 -10.16 -55.16 16.03
C GLN A 8 -9.78 -54.75 14.61
N GLY A 9 -10.46 -53.73 14.10
CA GLY A 9 -10.00 -53.00 12.93
C GLY A 9 -8.76 -52.20 13.31
N ALA A 10 -7.65 -52.49 12.63
CA ALA A 10 -6.51 -51.59 12.57
C ALA A 10 -7.03 -50.24 12.03
N SER A 11 -7.16 -49.25 12.91
CA SER A 11 -7.44 -47.88 12.51
C SER A 11 -6.18 -47.35 11.86
N SER A 12 -6.23 -47.25 10.53
CA SER A 12 -5.31 -46.46 9.72
C SER A 12 -5.16 -45.08 10.36
N SER A 13 -3.92 -44.74 10.73
CA SER A 13 -3.55 -43.38 11.08
C SER A 13 -3.95 -42.49 9.92
N ALA A 14 -5.00 -41.69 10.10
CA ALA A 14 -5.35 -40.64 9.17
C ALA A 14 -4.19 -39.64 9.20
N HIS A 15 -3.25 -39.81 8.27
CA HIS A 15 -2.30 -38.78 7.92
C HIS A 15 -3.10 -37.53 7.57
N LEU A 16 -3.13 -36.57 8.50
CA LEU A 16 -3.43 -35.19 8.17
C LEU A 16 -2.55 -34.83 6.98
N PRO A 17 -3.09 -34.28 5.88
CA PRO A 17 -2.26 -33.80 4.80
C PRO A 17 -1.28 -32.80 5.42
N ALA A 18 0.02 -33.12 5.32
CA ALA A 18 1.05 -32.16 5.64
C ALA A 18 0.74 -30.91 4.83
N VAL A 19 0.39 -29.82 5.52
CA VAL A 19 0.25 -28.50 4.89
C VAL A 19 1.62 -28.23 4.29
N SER A 20 1.75 -28.43 2.98
CA SER A 20 2.94 -28.08 2.23
C SER A 20 3.05 -26.57 2.34
N SER A 21 3.90 -26.10 3.25
CA SER A 21 4.25 -24.70 3.38
C SER A 21 5.05 -24.31 2.15
N SER A 22 4.39 -24.08 1.03
CA SER A 22 5.03 -23.48 -0.14
C SER A 22 5.66 -22.17 0.29
N ALA A 23 6.98 -22.05 0.14
CA ALA A 23 7.73 -20.90 0.62
C ALA A 23 7.23 -19.62 -0.06
N VAL A 24 6.67 -18.71 0.73
CA VAL A 24 6.28 -17.37 0.27
C VAL A 24 7.54 -16.60 -0.14
N ARG A 25 7.55 -16.06 -1.35
CA ARG A 25 8.62 -15.18 -1.85
C ARG A 25 8.06 -13.81 -2.20
N TRP A 26 8.78 -12.79 -1.78
CA TRP A 26 8.49 -11.40 -2.17
C TRP A 26 9.21 -11.06 -3.48
N VAL A 27 8.44 -10.74 -4.51
CA VAL A 27 8.94 -10.43 -5.85
C VAL A 27 8.69 -8.96 -6.16
N SER A 28 9.66 -8.30 -6.79
CA SER A 28 9.50 -6.92 -7.26
C SER A 28 8.62 -6.86 -8.50
N GLN A 29 7.71 -5.89 -8.50
CA GLN A 29 6.76 -5.66 -9.59
C GLN A 29 6.66 -4.16 -9.84
N VAL A 30 6.83 -3.76 -11.10
CA VAL A 30 6.72 -2.37 -11.53
C VAL A 30 5.40 -2.20 -12.26
N THR A 31 4.70 -1.13 -11.92
CA THR A 31 3.48 -0.70 -12.58
C THR A 31 3.70 0.72 -13.12
N VAL A 32 3.28 0.97 -14.37
CA VAL A 32 3.19 2.31 -14.94
C VAL A 32 1.74 2.64 -15.23
N GLU A 33 1.23 3.70 -14.63
CA GLU A 33 -0.16 4.16 -14.75
C GLU A 33 -0.22 5.46 -15.53
N LEU A 34 -1.09 5.51 -16.54
CA LEU A 34 -1.33 6.70 -17.35
C LEU A 34 -2.63 7.38 -16.92
N SER A 35 -2.59 8.69 -16.63
CA SER A 35 -3.75 9.42 -16.13
C SER A 35 -3.89 10.82 -16.71
N TYR A 36 -5.13 11.21 -17.03
CA TYR A 36 -5.47 12.53 -17.55
C TYR A 36 -5.88 13.51 -16.47
N TRP A 37 -5.39 14.74 -16.61
CA TRP A 37 -5.60 15.83 -15.68
C TRP A 37 -6.05 17.10 -16.40
N HIS A 38 -7.10 17.74 -15.90
CA HIS A 38 -7.60 19.01 -16.40
C HIS A 38 -8.06 19.88 -15.23
N GLY A 39 -7.54 21.10 -15.11
CA GLY A 39 -7.95 22.04 -14.05
C GLY A 39 -7.86 21.45 -12.64
N ASN A 40 -6.76 20.75 -12.33
CA ASN A 40 -6.51 20.04 -11.07
C ASN A 40 -7.42 18.83 -10.79
N GLN A 41 -8.24 18.42 -11.75
CA GLN A 41 -9.09 17.23 -11.64
C GLN A 41 -8.55 16.09 -12.48
N ARG A 42 -8.47 14.93 -11.86
CA ARG A 42 -8.20 13.67 -12.53
C ARG A 42 -9.45 13.22 -13.27
N LEU A 43 -9.36 13.04 -14.59
CA LEU A 43 -10.51 12.74 -15.43
C LEU A 43 -10.74 11.23 -15.60
N LYS A 44 -9.66 10.50 -15.92
CA LYS A 44 -9.71 9.04 -16.10
C LYS A 44 -8.31 8.44 -16.11
N ASN A 45 -8.20 7.20 -15.65
CA ASN A 45 -7.07 6.33 -15.93
C ASN A 45 -7.25 5.67 -17.30
N LEU A 46 -6.24 5.85 -18.15
CA LEU A 46 -6.25 5.25 -19.47
C LEU A 46 -5.86 3.78 -19.38
N ASP A 47 -4.58 3.57 -19.08
CA ASP A 47 -3.93 2.28 -19.23
C ASP A 47 -2.95 2.08 -18.08
N GLN A 48 -2.83 0.83 -17.66
CA GLN A 48 -1.89 0.38 -16.65
C GLN A 48 -1.02 -0.71 -17.25
N PHE A 49 0.29 -0.51 -17.20
CA PHE A 49 1.29 -1.46 -17.67
C PHE A 49 1.95 -2.10 -16.46
N GLU A 50 2.12 -3.41 -16.46
CA GLU A 50 2.62 -4.13 -15.29
C GLU A 50 3.56 -5.27 -15.69
N TRP A 51 4.72 -5.32 -15.04
CA TRP A 51 5.69 -6.39 -15.26
C TRP A 51 6.69 -6.52 -14.10
N HIS A 52 7.51 -7.57 -14.17
CA HIS A 52 8.66 -7.74 -13.31
C HIS A 52 9.83 -6.87 -13.78
N GLY A 53 10.18 -5.85 -12.98
CA GLY A 53 11.23 -4.89 -13.32
C GLY A 53 10.81 -3.83 -14.34
N ASP A 54 11.76 -3.01 -14.80
CA ASP A 54 11.48 -1.76 -15.53
C ASP A 54 11.19 -1.93 -17.04
N ALA A 55 11.07 -3.15 -17.56
CA ALA A 55 10.82 -3.40 -18.98
C ALA A 55 9.52 -2.76 -19.51
N VAL A 56 8.55 -2.47 -18.62
CA VAL A 56 7.28 -1.81 -18.96
C VAL A 56 7.39 -0.32 -19.22
N MET A 57 8.49 0.32 -18.81
CA MET A 57 8.62 1.78 -18.90
C MET A 57 8.59 2.27 -20.35
N ALA A 58 9.43 1.71 -21.22
CA ALA A 58 9.52 2.17 -22.61
C ALA A 58 8.20 1.98 -23.39
N PRO A 59 7.52 0.81 -23.34
CA PRO A 59 6.20 0.64 -23.94
C PRO A 59 5.14 1.60 -23.40
N ALA A 60 5.09 1.82 -22.08
CA ALA A 60 4.12 2.71 -21.46
C ALA A 60 4.31 4.16 -21.91
N LEU A 61 5.56 4.65 -21.98
CA LEU A 61 5.85 6.01 -22.42
C LEU A 61 5.61 6.21 -23.93
N ALA A 62 5.92 5.20 -24.75
CA ALA A 62 5.58 5.24 -26.18
C ALA A 62 4.06 5.28 -26.37
N HIS A 63 3.30 4.54 -25.56
CA HIS A 63 1.84 4.58 -25.56
C HIS A 63 1.31 5.95 -25.13
N ALA A 64 1.87 6.54 -24.08
CA ALA A 64 1.51 7.88 -23.61
C ALA A 64 1.72 8.93 -24.72
N GLN A 65 2.86 8.90 -25.42
CA GLN A 65 3.13 9.79 -26.54
C GLN A 65 2.10 9.62 -27.67
N SER A 66 1.81 8.38 -28.06
CA SER A 66 0.81 8.10 -29.08
C SER A 66 -0.58 8.63 -28.71
N LYS A 67 -0.95 8.60 -27.42
CA LYS A 67 -2.21 9.18 -26.94
C LYS A 67 -2.19 10.71 -27.02
N CYS A 68 -1.08 11.35 -26.67
CA CYS A 68 -0.92 12.79 -26.85
C CYS A 68 -1.08 13.19 -28.31
N ASP A 69 -0.46 12.47 -29.24
CA ASP A 69 -0.58 12.73 -30.68
C ASP A 69 -2.04 12.55 -31.15
N PHE A 70 -2.72 11.49 -30.70
CA PHE A 70 -4.11 11.19 -31.08
C PHE A 70 -5.11 12.25 -30.57
N TYR A 71 -4.96 12.69 -29.32
CA TYR A 71 -5.84 13.69 -28.70
C TYR A 71 -5.36 15.14 -28.87
N GLN A 72 -4.27 15.35 -29.62
CA GLN A 72 -3.65 16.67 -29.83
C GLN A 72 -3.32 17.39 -28.51
N ILE A 73 -2.77 16.63 -27.56
CA ILE A 73 -2.32 17.16 -26.27
C ILE A 73 -0.89 17.64 -26.44
N ASP A 74 -0.73 18.96 -26.51
CA ASP A 74 0.57 19.63 -26.55
C ASP A 74 0.78 20.55 -25.34
N ALA A 75 1.88 21.31 -25.34
CA ALA A 75 2.24 22.23 -24.26
C ALA A 75 1.22 23.36 -24.03
N SER A 76 0.39 23.68 -25.02
CA SER A 76 -0.67 24.70 -24.92
C SER A 76 -2.00 24.13 -24.42
N SER A 77 -2.13 22.80 -24.37
CA SER A 77 -3.36 22.15 -23.93
C SER A 77 -3.61 22.34 -22.43
N THR A 78 -4.88 22.56 -22.07
CA THR A 78 -5.32 22.55 -20.68
C THR A 78 -5.39 21.13 -20.11
N LEU A 79 -5.45 20.12 -21.00
CA LEU A 79 -5.38 18.70 -20.66
C LEU A 79 -3.91 18.29 -20.54
N GLU A 80 -3.59 17.50 -19.52
CA GLU A 80 -2.25 16.96 -19.32
C GLU A 80 -2.32 15.46 -19.08
N LEU A 81 -1.45 14.72 -19.77
CA LEU A 81 -1.26 13.30 -19.55
C LEU A 81 -0.04 13.09 -18.66
N TRP A 82 -0.21 12.35 -17.57
CA TRP A 82 0.86 11.98 -16.65
C TRP A 82 1.08 10.48 -16.66
N ALA A 83 2.35 10.07 -16.52
CA ALA A 83 2.74 8.68 -16.28
C ALA A 83 3.36 8.56 -14.88
N PHE A 84 2.84 7.64 -14.07
CA PHE A 84 3.33 7.35 -12.72
C PHE A 84 3.95 5.96 -12.66
N ARG A 85 5.12 5.86 -12.05
CA ARG A 85 5.78 4.59 -11.77
C ARG A 85 5.53 4.21 -10.32
N SER A 86 5.02 3.00 -10.12
CA SER A 86 4.93 2.36 -8.81
C SER A 86 5.81 1.12 -8.76
N LEU A 87 6.61 0.99 -7.71
CA LEU A 87 7.32 -0.25 -7.39
C LEU A 87 6.61 -0.91 -6.21
N TRP A 88 6.31 -2.19 -6.38
CA TRP A 88 5.64 -3.01 -5.40
C TRP A 88 6.48 -4.23 -5.06
N ARG A 89 6.37 -4.71 -3.82
CA ARG A 89 6.74 -6.08 -3.46
C ARG A 89 5.46 -6.89 -3.35
N VAL A 90 5.38 -7.95 -4.13
CA VAL A 90 4.22 -8.83 -4.19
C VAL A 90 4.59 -10.18 -3.62
N ALA A 91 3.77 -10.68 -2.70
CA ALA A 91 3.91 -12.02 -2.17
C ALA A 91 3.43 -13.03 -3.23
N LYS A 92 4.33 -13.93 -3.59
CA LYS A 92 4.04 -15.06 -4.48
C LYS A 92 4.31 -16.37 -3.76
N VAL A 93 3.53 -17.37 -4.11
CA VAL A 93 3.69 -18.75 -3.66
C VAL A 93 4.07 -19.58 -4.86
N GLN A 94 4.98 -20.53 -4.67
CA GLN A 94 5.31 -21.48 -5.71
C GLN A 94 4.47 -22.73 -5.52
N ASP A 95 3.79 -23.14 -6.59
CA ASP A 95 3.10 -24.42 -6.63
C ASP A 95 4.15 -25.55 -6.60
N SER A 96 3.98 -26.49 -5.66
CA SER A 96 4.91 -27.61 -5.48
C SER A 96 4.92 -28.59 -6.67
N THR A 97 3.86 -28.60 -7.45
CA THR A 97 3.58 -29.59 -8.49
C THR A 97 4.16 -29.19 -9.84
N ASP A 98 4.01 -27.93 -10.25
CA ASP A 98 4.45 -27.43 -11.56
C ASP A 98 5.50 -26.29 -11.48
N GLN A 99 5.90 -25.90 -10.26
CA GLN A 99 6.88 -24.85 -9.99
C GLN A 99 6.44 -23.45 -10.49
N HIS A 100 5.18 -23.26 -10.87
CA HIS A 100 4.66 -21.96 -11.26
C HIS A 100 4.47 -21.05 -10.04
N TRP A 101 4.67 -19.75 -10.27
CA TRP A 101 4.48 -18.72 -9.25
C TRP A 101 3.09 -18.10 -9.37
N SER A 102 2.25 -18.28 -8.37
CA SER A 102 0.94 -17.64 -8.24
C SER A 102 0.98 -16.55 -7.16
N PHE A 103 -0.06 -15.70 -7.12
CA PHE A 103 -0.24 -14.76 -6.03
C PHE A 103 -0.56 -15.54 -4.74
N ALA A 104 -0.09 -15.04 -3.61
CA ALA A 104 -0.53 -15.56 -2.32
C ALA A 104 -2.00 -15.14 -2.09
N ASP A 105 -2.94 -16.05 -2.35
CA ASP A 105 -4.39 -15.74 -2.33
C ASP A 105 -4.92 -15.32 -0.95
N SER A 106 -4.19 -15.60 0.13
CA SER A 106 -4.24 -14.83 1.37
C SER A 106 -3.03 -15.20 2.21
N LEU A 107 -2.26 -14.22 2.66
CA LEU A 107 -1.35 -14.42 3.79
C LEU A 107 -2.18 -14.26 5.07
N ASP A 108 -1.77 -14.90 6.16
CA ASP A 108 -2.40 -14.83 7.49
C ASP A 108 -2.63 -13.39 8.03
N HIS A 109 -2.14 -12.37 7.32
CA HIS A 109 -2.16 -10.96 7.70
C HIS A 109 -2.73 -10.02 6.61
N GLY A 110 -3.35 -10.56 5.56
CA GLY A 110 -4.11 -9.79 4.56
C GLY A 110 -3.29 -8.91 3.60
N VAL A 111 -1.97 -8.83 3.75
CA VAL A 111 -1.12 -7.97 2.90
C VAL A 111 -0.34 -8.80 1.88
N SER A 112 -0.86 -8.94 0.67
CA SER A 112 -0.19 -9.61 -0.45
C SER A 112 0.67 -8.69 -1.32
N LYS A 113 0.59 -7.37 -1.10
CA LYS A 113 1.27 -6.35 -1.91
C LYS A 113 1.70 -5.17 -1.02
N LEU A 114 2.96 -4.77 -1.12
CA LEU A 114 3.57 -3.66 -0.36
C LEU A 114 4.09 -2.60 -1.32
N LEU A 115 3.68 -1.34 -1.12
CA LEU A 115 4.22 -0.22 -1.88
C LEU A 115 5.66 0.06 -1.44
N VAL A 116 6.59 0.12 -2.39
CA VAL A 116 7.99 0.50 -2.17
C VAL A 116 8.23 1.93 -2.59
N SER A 117 7.75 2.32 -3.77
CA SER A 117 7.90 3.70 -4.26
C SER A 117 6.78 4.04 -5.20
N HIS A 118 6.41 5.31 -5.28
CA HIS A 118 5.43 5.84 -6.22
C HIS A 118 5.81 7.26 -6.61
N HIS A 119 5.94 7.57 -7.90
CA HIS A 119 6.32 8.91 -8.36
C HIS A 119 5.97 9.12 -9.84
N PRO A 120 5.77 10.38 -10.28
CA PRO A 120 5.64 10.70 -11.68
C PRO A 120 7.00 10.52 -12.40
N VAL A 121 6.94 10.03 -13.63
CA VAL A 121 8.14 9.76 -14.47
C VAL A 121 8.10 10.49 -15.81
N TRP A 122 6.92 10.94 -16.23
CA TRP A 122 6.73 11.71 -17.45
C TRP A 122 5.42 12.50 -17.41
N SER A 123 5.37 13.66 -18.06
CA SER A 123 4.11 14.34 -18.40
C SER A 123 4.14 14.92 -19.81
N SER A 124 2.97 15.17 -20.40
CA SER A 124 2.87 15.78 -21.73
C SER A 124 3.40 17.22 -21.81
N LYS A 125 3.54 17.91 -20.67
CA LYS A 125 4.10 19.28 -20.61
C LYS A 125 5.58 19.30 -20.26
N HIS A 126 6.03 18.39 -19.41
CA HIS A 126 7.41 18.38 -18.91
C HIS A 126 8.30 17.35 -19.61
N GLY A 127 7.71 16.47 -20.41
CA GLY A 127 8.42 15.31 -20.95
C GLY A 127 8.90 14.41 -19.82
N ARG A 128 10.13 13.92 -19.91
CA ARG A 128 10.73 13.06 -18.89
C ARG A 128 10.99 13.85 -17.60
N ILE A 129 10.56 13.29 -16.48
CA ILE A 129 10.73 13.87 -15.15
C ILE A 129 12.00 13.27 -14.51
N SER A 130 12.78 14.10 -13.81
CA SER A 130 13.95 13.64 -13.03
C SER A 130 13.57 12.62 -11.96
N ALA A 131 14.51 11.78 -11.58
CA ALA A 131 14.26 10.75 -10.58
C ALA A 131 14.13 11.36 -9.17
N PRO A 132 13.32 10.77 -8.27
CA PRO A 132 13.07 11.33 -6.94
C PRO A 132 14.28 11.45 -6.02
N ASP A 133 15.37 10.74 -6.31
CA ASP A 133 16.63 10.82 -5.54
C ASP A 133 17.35 12.16 -5.71
N THR A 134 17.02 12.92 -6.76
CA THR A 134 17.54 14.28 -6.96
C THR A 134 16.62 15.38 -6.43
N TRP A 135 15.50 15.01 -5.80
CA TRP A 135 14.50 15.96 -5.29
C TRP A 135 14.72 16.27 -3.81
N PRO A 136 14.26 17.42 -3.29
CA PRO A 136 14.21 17.69 -1.86
C PRO A 136 13.48 16.57 -1.10
N GLY A 137 14.18 15.91 -0.18
CA GLY A 137 13.69 14.77 0.59
C GLY A 137 13.17 15.17 1.98
N PHE A 138 12.15 14.47 2.44
CA PHE A 138 11.52 14.66 3.75
C PHE A 138 11.21 13.31 4.40
N THR A 139 11.17 13.31 5.73
CA THR A 139 10.57 12.23 6.51
C THR A 139 9.10 12.58 6.77
N ALA A 140 8.19 11.72 6.30
CA ALA A 140 6.78 11.82 6.64
C ALA A 140 6.45 10.91 7.82
N ILE A 141 5.94 11.52 8.89
CA ILE A 141 5.56 10.84 10.13
C ILE A 141 4.04 10.70 10.11
N PHE A 142 3.55 9.47 10.21
CA PHE A 142 2.12 9.23 10.30
C PHE A 142 1.66 8.96 11.74
N ARG A 143 0.40 9.28 12.00
CA ARG A 143 -0.34 8.79 13.16
C ARG A 143 -1.71 8.32 12.72
N LYS A 144 -2.05 7.08 13.05
CA LYS A 144 -3.34 6.47 12.81
C LYS A 144 -3.89 5.90 14.11
N LEU A 145 -5.16 6.19 14.39
CA LEU A 145 -5.85 5.68 15.57
C LEU A 145 -6.70 4.48 15.16
N ILE A 146 -6.60 3.37 15.89
CA ILE A 146 -7.38 2.16 15.67
C ILE A 146 -8.15 1.78 16.94
N SER A 147 -9.33 1.19 16.76
CA SER A 147 -10.15 0.66 17.85
C SER A 147 -10.02 -0.87 17.90
N VAL A 148 -9.73 -1.43 19.07
CA VAL A 148 -9.54 -2.87 19.27
C VAL A 148 -10.41 -3.36 20.42
N ASP A 149 -11.02 -4.53 20.30
CA ASP A 149 -11.81 -5.16 21.37
C ASP A 149 -10.99 -5.28 22.67
N ALA A 150 -11.45 -4.64 23.75
CA ALA A 150 -10.73 -4.55 25.01
C ALA A 150 -10.56 -5.93 25.69
N SER A 151 -11.46 -6.88 25.42
CA SER A 151 -11.35 -8.26 25.93
C SER A 151 -10.17 -9.04 25.35
N ARG A 152 -9.58 -8.53 24.26
CA ARG A 152 -8.42 -9.10 23.55
C ARG A 152 -7.25 -8.13 23.45
N SER A 153 -7.31 -7.03 24.18
CA SER A 153 -6.23 -6.08 24.37
C SER A 153 -5.19 -6.75 25.28
N ILE A 154 -4.23 -7.46 24.66
CA ILE A 154 -3.16 -8.12 25.43
C ILE A 154 -2.20 -7.05 25.90
N ASP A 155 -2.12 -6.84 27.22
CA ASP A 155 -1.13 -5.97 27.84
C ASP A 155 0.28 -6.45 27.43
N GLY A 156 0.96 -5.65 26.60
CA GLY A 156 2.36 -5.86 26.22
C GLY A 156 2.64 -6.50 24.85
N GLU A 157 1.68 -7.21 24.23
CA GLU A 157 1.94 -8.01 23.01
C GLU A 157 1.39 -7.41 21.71
N MET A 158 0.67 -6.28 21.75
CA MET A 158 0.05 -5.71 20.52
C MET A 158 1.07 -5.45 19.38
N LYS A 159 2.36 -5.22 19.69
CA LYS A 159 3.40 -5.01 18.67
C LYS A 159 3.62 -6.21 17.75
N SER A 160 3.43 -7.45 18.22
CA SER A 160 3.58 -8.66 17.40
C SER A 160 2.33 -8.98 16.60
N HIS A 161 1.22 -8.27 16.82
CA HIS A 161 -0.08 -8.60 16.25
C HIS A 161 -0.64 -7.53 15.31
N VAL A 162 0.16 -6.52 14.98
CA VAL A 162 -0.25 -5.41 14.13
C VAL A 162 0.78 -5.18 13.04
N GLY A 163 0.32 -5.30 11.79
CA GLY A 163 1.03 -4.87 10.60
C GLY A 163 0.59 -3.49 10.16
N ALA A 164 1.45 -2.80 9.41
CA ALA A 164 1.10 -1.59 8.71
C ALA A 164 1.69 -1.62 7.30
N SER A 165 0.92 -1.18 6.31
CA SER A 165 1.35 -1.05 4.92
C SER A 165 0.80 0.23 4.32
N LEU A 166 1.54 0.79 3.37
CA LEU A 166 1.05 1.92 2.59
C LEU A 166 0.10 1.46 1.48
N ARG A 167 -0.94 2.24 1.29
CA ARG A 167 -1.85 2.17 0.15
C ARG A 167 -1.88 3.52 -0.55
N VAL A 168 -1.69 3.52 -1.87
CA VAL A 168 -1.91 4.71 -2.70
C VAL A 168 -3.42 4.96 -2.74
N ILE A 169 -3.84 6.19 -2.42
CA ILE A 169 -5.24 6.60 -2.57
C ILE A 169 -5.44 7.31 -3.90
N GLU A 170 -6.67 7.72 -4.19
CA GLU A 170 -6.94 8.53 -5.37
C GLU A 170 -6.13 9.83 -5.30
N GLN A 171 -5.17 9.94 -6.22
CA GLN A 171 -4.27 11.08 -6.32
C GLN A 171 -5.04 12.38 -6.52
N SER A 172 -4.75 13.37 -5.68
CA SER A 172 -5.14 14.77 -5.89
C SER A 172 -4.11 15.49 -6.77
N HIS A 173 -4.42 16.68 -7.29
CA HIS A 173 -3.42 17.42 -8.08
C HIS A 173 -2.18 17.78 -7.25
N GLU A 174 -2.32 18.05 -5.95
CA GLU A 174 -1.17 18.28 -5.08
C GLU A 174 -0.28 17.03 -4.94
N SER A 175 -0.85 15.83 -5.07
CA SER A 175 -0.10 14.58 -5.04
C SER A 175 0.86 14.39 -6.23
N LEU A 176 0.66 15.13 -7.33
CA LEU A 176 1.58 15.14 -8.47
C LEU A 176 2.98 15.65 -8.09
N ALA A 177 3.06 16.48 -7.06
CA ALA A 177 4.32 16.99 -6.56
C ALA A 177 5.03 16.01 -5.61
N VAL A 178 4.40 14.91 -5.18
CA VAL A 178 4.92 14.06 -4.12
C VAL A 178 5.34 12.70 -4.67
N ALA A 179 6.61 12.36 -4.44
CA ALA A 179 7.12 11.01 -4.59
C ALA A 179 7.15 10.31 -3.24
N ILE A 180 6.65 9.06 -3.20
CA ILE A 180 7.00 8.10 -2.15
C ILE A 180 8.31 7.44 -2.59
N THR A 181 9.39 7.74 -1.87
CA THR A 181 10.74 7.24 -2.19
C THR A 181 11.08 5.97 -1.44
N ASP A 182 10.52 5.80 -0.25
CA ASP A 182 10.56 4.56 0.53
C ASP A 182 9.23 4.36 1.27
N GLY A 183 8.43 3.44 0.76
CA GLY A 183 7.17 3.01 1.35
C GLY A 183 7.31 1.99 2.48
N GLY A 184 8.54 1.56 2.79
CA GLY A 184 8.83 0.76 3.98
C GLY A 184 8.58 1.58 5.24
N ILE A 185 7.56 1.20 6.01
CA ILE A 185 7.26 1.85 7.29
C ILE A 185 8.38 1.54 8.30
N ARG A 186 9.04 2.59 8.80
CA ARG A 186 10.10 2.51 9.81
C ARG A 186 9.60 2.98 11.17
N GLY A 187 10.20 2.47 12.24
CA GLY A 187 9.91 2.91 13.61
C GLY A 187 8.47 2.68 14.06
N LEU A 188 7.80 1.64 13.55
CA LEU A 188 6.41 1.33 13.88
C LEU A 188 6.24 1.21 15.39
N THR A 189 5.42 2.09 15.97
CA THR A 189 5.13 2.13 17.40
C THR A 189 3.63 2.11 17.61
N ILE A 190 3.20 1.31 18.58
CA ILE A 190 1.79 1.11 18.94
C ILE A 190 1.65 1.37 20.42
N THR A 191 0.81 2.33 20.77
CA THR A 191 0.62 2.77 22.15
C THR A 191 -0.86 2.77 22.49
N ARG A 192 -1.22 2.15 23.61
CA ARG A 192 -2.59 2.24 24.15
C ARG A 192 -2.83 3.68 24.61
N VAL A 193 -3.88 4.28 24.08
CA VAL A 193 -4.34 5.64 24.46
C VAL A 193 -5.30 5.57 25.64
N GLY A 194 -6.07 4.48 25.73
CA GLY A 194 -7.06 4.24 26.78
C GLY A 194 -8.33 3.66 26.19
N GLU A 195 -9.41 3.69 26.96
CA GLU A 195 -10.73 3.25 26.50
C GLU A 195 -11.25 4.14 25.35
N ASN A 196 -12.00 3.55 24.41
CA ASN A 196 -12.62 4.29 23.33
C ASN A 196 -14.01 4.82 23.76
N PRO A 197 -14.17 6.14 24.00
CA PRO A 197 -15.44 6.70 24.48
C PRO A 197 -16.57 6.60 23.46
N ARG A 198 -16.26 6.33 22.19
CA ARG A 198 -17.24 6.20 21.09
C ARG A 198 -17.59 4.75 20.77
N SER A 199 -16.97 3.78 21.42
CA SER A 199 -17.22 2.35 21.18
C SER A 199 -17.00 1.58 22.49
N PRO A 200 -18.05 1.42 23.31
CA PRO A 200 -17.98 0.69 24.57
C PRO A 200 -17.38 -0.71 24.39
N GLY A 201 -16.52 -1.13 25.33
CA GLY A 201 -15.83 -2.42 25.27
C GLY A 201 -14.63 -2.46 24.30
N CYS A 202 -14.19 -1.30 23.78
CA CYS A 202 -13.02 -1.20 22.91
C CYS A 202 -11.97 -0.27 23.51
N ASP A 203 -10.71 -0.60 23.29
CA ASP A 203 -9.56 0.26 23.55
C ASP A 203 -9.14 1.00 22.29
N LEU A 204 -8.61 2.21 22.47
CA LEU A 204 -8.03 3.02 21.42
C LEU A 204 -6.50 2.87 21.43
N PHE A 205 -5.93 2.54 20.28
CA PHE A 205 -4.49 2.47 20.08
C PHE A 205 -4.05 3.50 19.05
N MET A 206 -2.88 4.09 19.28
CA MET A 206 -2.20 4.96 18.34
C MET A 206 -1.06 4.19 17.68
N VAL A 207 -1.16 4.03 16.37
CA VAL A 207 -0.13 3.47 15.50
C VAL A 207 0.62 4.64 14.85
N THR A 208 1.94 4.63 14.96
CA THR A 208 2.81 5.67 14.40
C THR A 208 3.99 5.04 13.69
N GLY A 209 4.55 5.74 12.72
CA GLY A 209 5.73 5.31 11.98
C GLY A 209 6.13 6.38 10.97
N THR A 210 7.15 6.08 10.19
CA THR A 210 7.72 7.04 9.24
C THR A 210 7.97 6.41 7.88
N ILE A 211 7.86 7.23 6.83
CA ILE A 211 8.18 6.86 5.43
C ILE A 211 9.04 7.96 4.78
N GLY A 212 9.74 7.61 3.71
CA GLY A 212 10.50 8.55 2.90
C GLY A 212 9.64 9.16 1.80
N VAL A 213 9.63 10.48 1.70
CA VAL A 213 8.98 11.21 0.60
C VAL A 213 9.94 12.22 -0.02
N ALA A 214 9.71 12.59 -1.27
CA ALA A 214 10.43 13.67 -1.93
C ALA A 214 9.47 14.55 -2.73
N VAL A 215 9.84 15.80 -2.95
CA VAL A 215 8.97 16.80 -3.59
C VAL A 215 9.52 17.22 -4.93
N SER A 216 8.71 17.09 -5.98
CA SER A 216 9.05 17.45 -7.34
C SER A 216 9.49 18.92 -7.44
N PRO A 217 10.66 19.21 -8.06
CA PRO A 217 11.09 20.58 -8.32
C PRO A 217 10.30 21.25 -9.45
N TYR A 218 9.42 20.51 -10.14
CA TYR A 218 8.64 21.00 -11.28
C TYR A 218 7.32 21.66 -10.88
N GLN A 219 6.98 21.65 -9.59
CA GLN A 219 5.83 22.38 -9.04
C GLN A 219 6.30 23.65 -8.33
N ALA A 220 5.40 24.63 -8.19
CA ALA A 220 5.67 25.83 -7.42
C ALA A 220 6.10 25.46 -5.99
N GLU A 221 6.96 26.28 -5.37
CA GLU A 221 7.41 26.04 -4.00
C GLU A 221 6.20 25.86 -3.05
N LEU A 222 6.02 24.62 -2.57
CA LEU A 222 4.95 24.29 -1.64
C LEU A 222 5.44 24.53 -0.22
N GLY A 223 4.64 25.24 0.57
CA GLY A 223 4.87 25.33 2.01
C GLY A 223 4.68 23.99 2.70
N LEU A 224 5.28 23.80 3.87
CA LEU A 224 5.24 22.52 4.61
C LEU A 224 3.81 22.00 4.83
N GLY A 225 2.85 22.87 5.14
CA GLY A 225 1.45 22.48 5.32
C GLY A 225 0.77 22.00 4.03
N GLN A 226 1.15 22.55 2.87
CA GLN A 226 0.66 22.08 1.57
C GLN A 226 1.28 20.72 1.21
N LEU A 227 2.54 20.50 1.56
CA LEU A 227 3.20 19.21 1.38
C LEU A 227 2.57 18.12 2.26
N GLU A 228 2.21 18.44 3.50
CA GLU A 228 1.48 17.51 4.38
C GLU A 228 0.09 17.18 3.82
N ALA A 229 -0.60 18.15 3.22
CA ALA A 229 -1.87 17.92 2.54
C ALA A 229 -1.68 17.03 1.29
N ALA A 230 -0.61 17.27 0.52
CA ALA A 230 -0.27 16.47 -0.64
C ALA A 230 0.02 15.00 -0.27
N VAL A 231 0.86 14.75 0.75
CA VAL A 231 1.13 13.39 1.24
C VAL A 231 -0.16 12.70 1.70
N ARG A 232 -1.02 13.42 2.43
CA ARG A 232 -2.33 12.92 2.87
C ARG A 232 -3.26 12.60 1.70
N GLY A 233 -3.15 13.34 0.59
CA GLY A 233 -3.86 13.11 -0.67
C GLY A 233 -3.24 12.02 -1.55
N SER A 234 -2.02 11.57 -1.26
CA SER A 234 -1.31 10.54 -2.04
C SER A 234 -1.45 9.15 -1.43
N VAL A 235 -1.37 9.05 -0.10
CA VAL A 235 -1.22 7.77 0.61
C VAL A 235 -2.01 7.69 1.91
N GLU A 236 -2.50 6.48 2.18
CA GLU A 236 -3.14 6.07 3.42
C GLU A 236 -2.33 4.92 4.04
N VAL A 237 -2.33 4.84 5.37
CA VAL A 237 -1.77 3.67 6.08
C VAL A 237 -2.88 2.67 6.33
N GLU A 238 -2.75 1.49 5.76
CA GLU A 238 -3.58 0.34 6.10
C GLU A 238 -2.96 -0.39 7.28
N VAL A 239 -3.77 -0.69 8.29
CA VAL A 239 -3.34 -1.41 9.50
C VAL A 239 -4.02 -2.78 9.47
N SER A 240 -3.22 -3.84 9.50
CA SER A 240 -3.69 -5.22 9.58
C SER A 240 -3.49 -5.76 10.99
N LEU A 241 -4.46 -6.56 11.46
CA LEU A 241 -4.43 -7.22 12.76
C LEU A 241 -4.32 -8.73 12.53
N VAL A 242 -3.52 -9.42 13.35
CA VAL A 242 -3.38 -10.88 13.29
C VAL A 242 -4.67 -11.57 13.76
N GLU A 243 -4.91 -12.79 13.26
CA GLU A 243 -6.03 -13.64 13.67
C GLU A 243 -6.20 -13.66 15.20
N GLY A 244 -7.44 -13.50 15.64
CA GLY A 244 -7.78 -13.45 17.05
C GLY A 244 -7.81 -12.03 17.65
N ILE A 245 -7.25 -11.01 17.00
CA ILE A 245 -7.49 -9.60 17.36
C ILE A 245 -8.53 -9.02 16.40
N THR A 246 -9.66 -8.54 16.94
CA THR A 246 -10.72 -7.95 16.13
C THR A 246 -10.75 -6.43 16.32
N ALA A 247 -10.66 -5.70 15.20
CA ALA A 247 -11.07 -4.31 15.17
C ALA A 247 -12.60 -4.28 15.33
N LYS A 248 -13.08 -3.82 16.48
CA LYS A 248 -14.52 -3.57 16.70
C LYS A 248 -14.69 -2.12 17.11
N GLY A 249 -15.65 -1.44 16.50
CA GLY A 249 -16.06 -0.11 16.90
C GLY A 249 -16.97 0.53 15.85
N LEU A 250 -17.81 1.47 16.28
CA LEU A 250 -18.61 2.32 15.38
C LEU A 250 -17.74 3.13 14.40
N LEU A 251 -16.44 3.25 14.72
CA LEU A 251 -15.38 3.85 13.92
C LEU A 251 -14.26 2.80 13.79
N ASP A 252 -14.36 1.93 12.80
CA ASP A 252 -13.43 0.82 12.56
C ASP A 252 -11.96 1.26 12.39
N ALA A 253 -11.03 0.30 12.51
CA ALA A 253 -9.59 0.49 12.28
C ALA A 253 -9.22 1.07 10.90
N GLY A 254 -10.14 0.98 9.93
CA GLY A 254 -10.03 1.60 8.60
C GLY A 254 -10.62 3.02 8.48
N GLN A 255 -11.38 3.50 9.47
CA GLN A 255 -12.21 4.71 9.32
C GLN A 255 -11.57 6.00 9.83
N ARG A 256 -10.55 5.93 10.70
CA ARG A 256 -9.82 7.14 11.10
C ARG A 256 -8.74 7.44 10.07
N ALA A 257 -8.90 8.58 9.41
CA ALA A 257 -7.94 9.09 8.45
C ALA A 257 -6.54 9.18 9.06
N THR A 258 -5.54 8.82 8.28
CA THR A 258 -4.14 8.97 8.67
C THR A 258 -3.78 10.46 8.75
N SER A 259 -3.25 10.87 9.89
CA SER A 259 -2.66 12.21 10.04
C SER A 259 -1.16 12.15 9.72
N TRP A 260 -0.65 13.20 9.09
CA TRP A 260 0.71 13.28 8.60
C TRP A 260 1.39 14.56 9.10
N ALA A 261 2.68 14.46 9.39
CA ALA A 261 3.56 15.58 9.68
C ALA A 261 4.87 15.40 8.92
N LEU A 262 5.45 16.49 8.43
CA LEU A 262 6.71 16.46 7.67
C LEU A 262 7.88 17.02 8.46
N LYS A 263 9.04 16.38 8.31
CA LYS A 263 10.32 16.87 8.80
C LYS A 263 11.34 16.85 7.66
N SER A 264 12.03 17.97 7.42
CA SER A 264 13.15 18.02 6.47
C SER A 264 14.23 17.02 6.90
N LEU A 265 14.83 16.35 5.92
CA LEU A 265 16.00 15.50 6.15
C LEU A 265 17.24 16.33 6.49
#